data_AF-A0A8T4YRG0-F1
#
_entry.id   AF-A0A8T4YRG0-F1
#
_cell.length_a   1.000
_cell.length_b   1.000
_cell.length_c   1.000
_cell.angle_alpha   90.00
_cell.angle_beta   90.00
_cell.angle_gamma   90.00
#
_symmetry.space_group_name_H-M   'P 1'
#
loop_
_entity.id
_entity.type
_entity.pdbx_description
1 polymer ?
#
loop_
_entity_poly.entity_id
_entity_poly.type
_entity_poly.pdbx_seq_one_letter_code
_entity_poly.pdbx_strand_id
1 'polypeptide(L)'
;CGDHILRMGEKGLFEMLAEHNVVMFQKFNANRIVTLSPHCYNTFKNDKPYKDLALNVQHYTQFLAEAVENGRLKPTKTYNRRVAYHDPCFLGKRNQIYEEPRRILRSIKGLELIEMKRTREASFCCGGGAGRVWTEEAEPEKRPCVDRLKEALELGVEVMAVTC
;
A
#
# COMPACT_ATOMS: atom_id res chain seq x y z
N CYS A 1 1.90 8.78 -10.42
CA CYS A 1 2.59 7.55 -10.87
C CYS A 1 2.00 6.95 -12.15
N GLY A 2 0.67 7.01 -12.35
CA GLY A 2 0.06 6.52 -13.60
C GLY A 2 -0.34 5.04 -13.61
N ASP A 3 -0.31 4.35 -12.46
CA ASP A 3 -0.64 2.92 -12.35
C ASP A 3 -1.95 2.57 -13.03
N HIS A 4 -3.06 3.24 -12.69
CA HIS A 4 -4.37 2.93 -13.25
C HIS A 4 -4.43 3.08 -14.76
N ILE A 5 -3.82 4.12 -15.30
CA ILE A 5 -3.77 4.38 -16.74
C ILE A 5 -3.02 3.23 -17.44
N LEU A 6 -1.87 2.83 -16.89
CA LEU A 6 -1.11 1.69 -17.39
C LEU A 6 -1.89 0.38 -17.30
N ARG A 7 -2.55 0.10 -16.16
CA ARG A 7 -3.31 -1.15 -15.96
C ARG A 7 -4.59 -1.23 -16.79
N MET A 8 -5.19 -0.08 -17.13
CA MET A 8 -6.33 0.00 -18.05
C MET A 8 -5.90 -0.08 -19.52
N GLY A 9 -4.59 -0.11 -19.80
CA GLY A 9 -4.05 -0.33 -21.14
C GLY A 9 -3.68 0.94 -21.91
N GLU A 10 -3.87 2.12 -21.32
CA GLU A 10 -3.63 3.40 -22.01
C GLU A 10 -2.16 3.82 -21.92
N LYS A 11 -1.32 3.09 -22.67
CA LYS A 11 0.14 3.20 -22.60
C LYS A 11 0.67 4.60 -22.98
N GLY A 12 0.10 5.24 -24.01
CA GLY A 12 0.56 6.55 -24.47
C GLY A 12 0.39 7.64 -23.40
N LEU A 13 -0.77 7.68 -22.73
CA LEU A 13 -0.98 8.60 -21.61
C LEU A 13 -0.07 8.26 -20.42
N PHE A 14 0.15 6.98 -20.14
CA PHE A 14 1.07 6.58 -19.09
C PHE A 14 2.52 7.05 -19.37
N GLU A 15 3.00 6.90 -20.60
CA GLU A 15 4.33 7.36 -21.02
C GLU A 15 4.47 8.88 -20.86
N MET A 16 3.49 9.66 -21.32
CA MET A 16 3.46 11.12 -21.13
C MET A 16 3.54 11.51 -19.64
N LEU A 17 2.76 10.85 -18.78
CA LEU A 17 2.79 11.08 -17.34
C LEU A 17 4.11 10.66 -16.72
N ALA A 18 4.72 9.60 -17.23
CA ALA A 18 6.01 9.12 -16.76
C ALA A 18 7.11 10.12 -17.09
N GLU A 19 7.20 10.58 -18.34
CA GLU A 19 8.16 11.61 -18.75
C GLU A 19 8.06 12.87 -17.89
N HIS A 20 6.83 13.36 -17.65
CA HIS A 20 6.60 14.51 -16.77
C HIS A 20 7.15 14.28 -15.35
N ASN A 21 6.86 13.13 -14.75
CA ASN A 21 7.32 12.80 -13.40
C ASN A 21 8.85 12.64 -13.35
N VAL A 22 9.47 12.06 -14.38
CA VAL A 22 10.92 11.87 -14.46
C VAL A 22 11.65 13.20 -14.51
N VAL A 23 11.20 14.13 -15.35
CA VAL A 23 11.74 15.50 -15.40
C VAL A 23 11.63 16.18 -14.04
N MET A 24 10.50 15.98 -13.35
CA MET A 24 10.30 16.51 -12.00
C MET A 24 11.30 15.91 -10.99
N PHE A 25 11.48 14.59 -10.97
CA PHE A 25 12.41 13.93 -10.04
C PHE A 25 13.86 14.39 -10.24
N GLN A 26 14.28 14.54 -11.51
CA GLN A 26 15.60 15.06 -11.86
C GLN A 26 15.79 16.50 -11.39
N LYS A 27 14.78 17.36 -11.58
CA LYS A 27 14.83 18.77 -11.15
C LYS A 27 15.05 18.91 -9.64
N PHE A 28 14.45 18.04 -8.83
CA PHE A 28 14.61 18.07 -7.37
C PHE A 28 15.86 17.36 -6.87
N ASN A 29 16.63 16.70 -7.74
CA ASN A 29 17.77 15.86 -7.37
C ASN A 29 17.45 14.94 -6.17
N ALA A 30 16.28 14.29 -6.24
CA ALA A 30 15.72 13.58 -5.10
C ALA A 30 16.50 12.28 -4.83
N ASN A 31 17.23 12.22 -3.71
CA ASN A 31 17.98 11.03 -3.30
C ASN A 31 17.10 9.86 -2.80
N ARG A 32 15.84 10.15 -2.49
CA ARG A 32 14.86 9.19 -1.95
C ARG A 32 13.45 9.67 -2.29
N ILE A 33 12.61 8.75 -2.75
CA ILE A 33 11.19 9.00 -3.04
C ILE A 33 10.35 8.16 -2.08
N VAL A 34 9.56 8.81 -1.24
CA VAL A 34 8.64 8.13 -0.32
C VAL A 34 7.23 8.18 -0.91
N THR A 35 6.65 7.03 -1.21
CA THR A 35 5.30 6.92 -1.78
C THR A 35 4.29 6.59 -0.70
N LEU A 36 3.12 7.25 -0.74
CA LEU A 36 2.02 6.98 0.18
C LEU A 36 1.10 5.83 -0.27
N SER A 37 1.22 5.40 -1.53
CA SER A 37 0.41 4.32 -2.09
C SER A 37 1.30 3.21 -2.64
N PRO A 38 0.96 1.94 -2.41
CA PRO A 38 1.70 0.79 -2.93
C PRO A 38 1.54 0.67 -4.44
N HIS A 39 0.50 1.25 -5.04
CA HIS A 39 0.38 1.40 -6.49
C HIS A 39 1.55 2.21 -7.04
N CYS A 40 1.80 3.39 -6.47
CA CYS A 40 2.91 4.23 -6.90
C CYS A 40 4.27 3.65 -6.55
N TYR A 41 4.40 3.01 -5.37
CA TYR A 41 5.60 2.24 -5.03
C TYR A 41 5.92 1.21 -6.11
N ASN A 42 4.94 0.38 -6.48
CA ASN A 42 5.11 -0.65 -7.50
C ASN A 42 5.43 -0.05 -8.86
N THR A 43 4.71 0.99 -9.28
CA THR A 43 4.93 1.61 -10.59
C THR A 43 6.30 2.24 -10.73
N PHE A 44 6.73 3.01 -9.72
CA PHE A 44 8.05 3.63 -9.78
C PHE A 44 9.19 2.60 -9.68
N LYS A 45 8.97 1.48 -8.99
CA LYS A 45 9.99 0.44 -8.82
C LYS A 45 10.08 -0.54 -10.00
N ASN A 46 8.94 -0.96 -10.55
CA ASN A 46 8.85 -2.15 -11.40
C ASN A 46 8.44 -1.85 -12.84
N ASP A 47 7.79 -0.73 -13.14
CA ASP A 47 7.31 -0.41 -14.49
C ASP A 47 8.30 0.53 -15.21
N LYS A 48 8.52 0.29 -16.51
CA LYS A 48 9.24 1.24 -17.37
C LYS A 48 8.36 2.48 -17.60
N PRO A 49 8.94 3.68 -17.79
CA PRO A 49 10.39 3.96 -17.80
C PRO A 49 11.01 4.11 -16.41
N TYR A 50 10.23 4.21 -15.33
CA TYR A 50 10.77 4.48 -13.99
C TYR A 50 11.80 3.45 -13.52
N LYS A 51 11.57 2.17 -13.84
CA LYS A 51 12.49 1.07 -13.51
C LYS A 51 13.92 1.31 -14.04
N ASP A 52 14.05 1.99 -15.18
CA ASP A 52 15.36 2.23 -15.82
C ASP A 52 16.15 3.36 -15.13
N LEU A 53 15.52 4.13 -14.26
CA LEU A 53 16.15 5.23 -13.51
C LEU A 53 16.75 4.79 -12.17
N ALA A 54 16.61 3.52 -11.78
CA ALA A 54 17.09 2.98 -10.51
C ALA A 54 16.73 3.86 -9.30
N LEU A 55 15.50 4.40 -9.29
CA LEU A 55 15.02 5.32 -8.24
C LEU A 55 15.07 4.63 -6.87
N ASN A 56 15.56 5.36 -5.86
CA ASN A 56 15.47 4.94 -4.47
C ASN A 56 14.05 5.18 -3.94
N VAL A 57 13.13 4.27 -4.25
CA VAL A 57 11.71 4.35 -3.88
C VAL A 57 11.45 3.54 -2.62
N GLN A 58 10.77 4.15 -1.65
CA GLN A 58 10.28 3.48 -0.45
C GLN A 58 8.78 3.67 -0.31
N HIS A 59 8.09 2.63 0.14
CA HIS A 59 6.74 2.82 0.64
C HIS A 59 6.77 3.51 2.02
N TYR A 60 5.81 4.36 2.34
CA TYR A 60 5.81 5.12 3.60
C TYR A 60 5.88 4.22 4.84
N THR A 61 5.36 2.99 4.77
CA THR A 61 5.49 2.02 5.87
C THR A 61 6.93 1.55 6.08
N GLN A 62 7.73 1.43 5.03
CA GLN A 62 9.15 1.10 5.18
C GLN A 62 9.90 2.27 5.84
N PHE A 63 9.62 3.50 5.36
CA PHE A 63 10.20 4.72 5.92
C PHE A 63 9.84 4.92 7.40
N LEU A 64 8.58 4.70 7.77
CA LEU A 64 8.12 4.81 9.16
C LEU A 64 8.65 3.67 10.04
N ALA A 65 8.72 2.45 9.50
CA ALA A 65 9.31 1.31 10.23
C ALA A 65 10.78 1.56 10.56
N GLU A 66 11.59 2.07 9.61
CA GLU A 66 12.97 2.51 9.85
C GLU A 66 13.05 3.55 10.97
N ALA A 67 12.13 4.53 10.98
CA ALA A 67 12.11 5.56 12.00
C ALA A 67 11.76 5.00 13.39
N VAL A 68 10.84 4.02 13.46
CA VAL A 68 10.49 3.32 14.71
C VAL A 68 11.68 2.52 15.23
N GLU A 69 12.35 1.74 14.37
CA GLU A 69 13.49 0.91 14.77
C GLU A 69 14.67 1.72 15.27
N ASN A 70 14.97 2.82 14.62
CA ASN A 70 16.05 3.71 15.01
C ASN A 70 15.66 4.64 16.18
N GLY A 71 14.47 4.46 16.76
CA GLY A 71 13.98 5.26 17.88
C GLY A 71 13.71 6.74 17.54
N ARG A 72 13.71 7.11 16.25
CA ARG A 72 13.37 8.46 15.77
C ARG A 72 11.87 8.74 15.83
N LEU A 73 11.06 7.70 15.71
CA LEU A 73 9.61 7.75 15.90
C LEU A 73 9.23 6.84 17.06
N LYS A 74 8.62 7.42 18.09
CA LYS A 74 8.11 6.68 19.26
C LYS A 74 6.65 7.04 19.47
N PRO A 75 5.69 6.16 19.13
CA PRO A 75 4.30 6.39 19.46
C PRO A 75 4.13 6.53 20.97
N THR A 76 3.74 7.73 21.43
CA THR A 76 3.63 8.04 22.86
C THR A 76 2.22 7.80 23.42
N LYS A 77 1.21 7.84 22.55
CA LYS A 77 -0.19 7.64 22.94
C LYS A 77 -0.54 6.17 22.96
N THR A 78 -1.26 5.76 24.00
CA THR A 78 -1.87 4.44 24.08
C THR A 78 -3.07 4.36 23.14
N TYR A 79 -3.22 3.24 22.44
CA TYR A 79 -4.34 2.94 21.55
C TYR A 79 -4.90 1.55 21.87
N ASN A 80 -5.67 1.45 22.96
CA ASN A 80 -6.25 0.20 23.45
C ASN A 80 -7.37 -0.31 22.55
N ARG A 81 -7.03 -0.80 21.35
CA ARG A 81 -7.98 -1.35 20.39
C ARG A 81 -7.44 -2.58 19.70
N ARG A 82 -8.36 -3.46 19.31
CA ARG A 82 -8.08 -4.62 18.45
C ARG A 82 -8.09 -4.18 17.00
N VAL A 83 -6.97 -4.35 16.31
CA VAL A 83 -6.76 -3.88 14.93
C VAL A 83 -6.41 -5.05 14.04
N ALA A 84 -7.16 -5.24 12.95
CA ALA A 84 -6.75 -6.12 11.86
C ALA A 84 -5.96 -5.33 10.82
N TYR A 85 -5.04 -5.98 10.12
CA TYR A 85 -4.34 -5.37 8.98
C TYR A 85 -4.70 -6.09 7.68
N HIS A 86 -5.06 -5.29 6.66
CA HIS A 86 -5.25 -5.79 5.31
C HIS A 86 -4.00 -5.53 4.46
N ASP A 87 -3.32 -6.61 4.06
CA ASP A 87 -2.16 -6.54 3.17
C ASP A 87 -2.57 -6.12 1.74
N PRO A 88 -2.15 -4.93 1.25
CA PRO A 88 -2.42 -4.51 -0.12
C PRO A 88 -1.65 -5.38 -1.11
N CYS A 89 -2.27 -5.71 -2.24
CA CYS A 89 -1.70 -6.62 -3.23
C CYS A 89 -0.37 -6.11 -3.83
N PHE A 90 -0.25 -4.80 -4.09
CA PHE A 90 0.97 -4.22 -4.62
C PHE A 90 2.09 -4.16 -3.59
N LEU A 91 1.80 -3.99 -2.30
CA LEU A 91 2.83 -3.96 -1.27
C LEU A 91 3.32 -5.37 -0.95
N GLY A 92 2.38 -6.26 -0.68
CA GLY A 92 2.62 -7.65 -0.35
C GLY A 92 2.93 -8.50 -1.57
N LYS A 93 1.92 -8.97 -2.29
CA LYS A 93 2.08 -9.99 -3.36
C LYS A 93 3.07 -9.60 -4.46
N ARG A 94 3.17 -8.30 -4.78
CA ARG A 94 4.07 -7.82 -5.85
C ARG A 94 5.47 -7.46 -5.36
N ASN A 95 5.63 -7.10 -4.08
CA ASN A 95 6.88 -6.51 -3.59
C ASN A 95 7.40 -7.10 -2.26
N GLN A 96 6.71 -8.10 -1.71
CA GLN A 96 7.07 -8.89 -0.53
C GLN A 96 7.26 -8.06 0.75
N ILE A 97 6.58 -6.91 0.84
CA ILE A 97 6.61 -6.04 2.02
C ILE A 97 5.42 -6.38 2.90
N TYR A 98 5.71 -6.98 4.05
CA TYR A 98 4.70 -7.47 5.00
C TYR A 98 4.99 -7.06 6.44
N GLU A 99 6.25 -7.02 6.85
CA GLU A 99 6.61 -6.78 8.25
C GLU A 99 6.63 -5.30 8.60
N GLU A 100 7.00 -4.42 7.68
CA GLU A 100 7.15 -2.99 7.94
C GLU A 100 5.85 -2.33 8.44
N PRO A 101 4.67 -2.58 7.81
CA PRO A 101 3.38 -2.14 8.37
C PRO A 101 3.11 -2.70 9.77
N ARG A 102 3.39 -3.99 9.99
CA ARG A 102 3.14 -4.69 11.26
C ARG A 102 4.03 -4.17 12.37
N ARG A 103 5.29 -3.87 12.06
CA ARG A 103 6.27 -3.30 13.00
C ARG A 103 5.80 -1.94 13.51
N ILE A 104 5.26 -1.11 12.63
CA ILE A 104 4.65 0.17 13.03
C ILE A 104 3.47 -0.08 13.97
N LEU A 105 2.52 -0.94 13.59
CA LEU A 105 1.34 -1.22 14.41
C LEU A 105 1.71 -1.77 15.80
N ARG A 106 2.63 -2.73 15.87
CA ARG A 106 3.13 -3.33 17.12
C ARG A 106 3.89 -2.34 18.00
N SER A 107 4.41 -1.24 17.45
CA SER A 107 5.10 -0.20 18.24
C SER A 107 4.14 0.72 19.00
N ILE A 108 2.83 0.66 18.72
CA ILE A 108 1.83 1.49 19.37
C ILE A 108 1.37 0.80 20.66
N LYS A 109 1.60 1.45 21.80
CA LYS A 109 1.22 0.92 23.11
C LYS A 109 -0.29 0.66 23.17
N GLY A 110 -0.67 -0.53 23.66
CA GLY A 110 -2.09 -0.91 23.84
C GLY A 110 -2.78 -1.43 22.57
N LEU A 111 -2.17 -1.28 21.39
CA LEU A 111 -2.74 -1.82 20.16
C LEU A 111 -2.56 -3.34 20.13
N GLU A 112 -3.66 -4.07 19.96
CA GLU A 112 -3.64 -5.52 19.77
C GLU A 112 -3.79 -5.84 18.28
N LEU A 113 -2.72 -6.30 17.64
CA LEU A 113 -2.73 -6.64 16.22
C LEU A 113 -3.27 -8.07 16.04
N ILE A 114 -4.43 -8.19 15.37
CA ILE A 114 -5.08 -9.47 15.05
C ILE A 114 -4.85 -9.80 13.57
N GLU A 115 -4.21 -10.92 13.29
CA GLU A 115 -4.04 -11.37 11.90
C GLU A 115 -5.35 -11.92 11.33
N MET A 116 -5.67 -11.50 10.10
CA MET A 116 -6.79 -12.07 9.36
C MET A 116 -6.44 -13.46 8.85
N LYS A 117 -7.44 -14.36 8.74
CA LYS A 117 -7.24 -15.74 8.25
C LYS A 117 -6.50 -15.79 6.90
N ARG A 118 -6.87 -14.91 5.98
CA ARG A 118 -6.18 -14.69 4.70
C ARG A 118 -5.30 -13.46 4.82
N THR A 119 -4.00 -13.66 4.95
CA THR A 119 -2.99 -12.61 5.19
C THR A 119 -1.77 -12.83 4.29
N ARG A 120 -0.89 -11.84 4.18
CA ARG A 120 0.33 -11.87 3.36
C ARG A 120 0.07 -12.26 1.89
N GLU A 121 0.79 -13.23 1.35
CA GLU A 121 0.61 -13.78 -0.02
C GLU A 121 -0.81 -14.33 -0.26
N ALA A 122 -1.46 -14.85 0.78
CA ALA A 122 -2.81 -15.35 0.74
C ALA A 122 -3.88 -14.24 0.93
N SER A 123 -3.47 -12.98 1.14
CA SER A 123 -4.40 -11.86 1.34
C SER A 123 -5.40 -11.72 0.20
N PHE A 124 -6.66 -11.49 0.54
CA PHE A 124 -7.73 -11.32 -0.45
C PHE A 124 -7.70 -9.91 -1.04
N CYS A 125 -8.02 -9.77 -2.32
CA CYS A 125 -8.03 -8.45 -2.97
C CYS A 125 -9.20 -7.59 -2.47
N CYS A 126 -8.98 -6.29 -2.23
CA CYS A 126 -10.07 -5.35 -1.93
C CYS A 126 -10.99 -5.07 -3.12
N GLY A 127 -10.54 -5.39 -4.35
CA GLY A 127 -11.32 -5.22 -5.58
C GLY A 127 -11.20 -3.85 -6.23
N GLY A 128 -10.43 -2.90 -5.68
CA GLY A 128 -10.34 -1.54 -6.24
C GLY A 128 -9.24 -1.30 -7.28
N GLY A 129 -8.28 -2.22 -7.42
CA GLY A 129 -7.15 -2.04 -8.35
C GLY A 129 -7.54 -2.11 -9.82
N ALA A 130 -6.61 -1.71 -10.70
CA ALA A 130 -6.67 -1.94 -12.15
C ALA A 130 -7.95 -1.45 -12.85
N GLY A 131 -8.48 -0.29 -12.44
CA GLY A 131 -9.67 0.27 -13.10
C GLY A 131 -10.98 -0.04 -12.38
N ARG A 132 -10.98 -1.03 -11.48
CA ARG A 132 -12.20 -1.67 -10.97
C ARG A 132 -13.06 -0.78 -10.08
N VAL A 133 -12.48 0.27 -9.49
CA VAL A 133 -13.27 1.29 -8.77
C VAL A 133 -14.16 2.14 -9.68
N TRP A 134 -13.84 2.24 -10.98
CA TRP A 134 -14.62 3.03 -11.96
C TRP A 134 -15.54 2.17 -12.83
N THR A 135 -15.43 0.84 -12.71
CA THR A 135 -16.30 -0.10 -13.43
C THR A 135 -17.39 -0.61 -12.47
N GLU A 136 -18.63 -0.22 -12.68
CA GLU A 136 -19.78 -0.63 -11.85
C GLU A 136 -20.27 -2.06 -12.17
N GLU A 137 -19.36 -3.02 -12.30
CA GLU A 137 -19.73 -4.38 -12.70
C GLU A 137 -20.32 -5.23 -11.57
N ALA A 138 -20.08 -4.85 -10.30
CA ALA A 138 -20.54 -5.60 -9.14
C ALA A 138 -21.53 -4.79 -8.29
N GLU A 139 -22.66 -5.43 -7.96
CA GLU A 139 -23.55 -4.99 -6.89
C GLU A 139 -22.72 -4.70 -5.62
N PRO A 140 -23.01 -3.62 -4.87
CA PRO A 140 -22.23 -3.22 -3.71
C PRO A 140 -21.90 -4.36 -2.74
N GLU A 141 -22.86 -5.24 -2.46
CA GLU A 141 -22.77 -6.35 -1.51
C GLU A 141 -21.85 -7.48 -1.98
N LYS A 142 -21.62 -7.56 -3.31
CA LYS A 142 -20.76 -8.54 -3.97
C LYS A 142 -19.34 -8.02 -4.21
N ARG A 143 -19.04 -6.79 -3.79
CA ARG A 143 -17.69 -6.22 -3.94
C ARG A 143 -16.71 -6.95 -3.01
N PRO A 144 -15.50 -7.31 -3.47
CA PRO A 144 -14.53 -8.02 -2.64
C PRO A 144 -14.15 -7.30 -1.33
N CYS A 145 -14.21 -5.96 -1.29
CA CYS A 145 -13.99 -5.20 -0.07
C CYS A 145 -15.04 -5.47 1.02
N VAL A 146 -16.29 -5.78 0.64
CA VAL A 146 -17.36 -6.11 1.57
C VAL A 146 -17.07 -7.45 2.24
N ASP A 147 -16.70 -8.47 1.47
CA ASP A 147 -16.30 -9.76 2.05
C ASP A 147 -15.05 -9.63 2.91
N ARG A 148 -14.10 -8.78 2.50
CA ARG A 148 -12.92 -8.51 3.33
C ARG A 148 -13.30 -7.85 4.66
N LEU A 149 -14.27 -6.95 4.68
CA LEU A 149 -14.76 -6.34 5.91
C LEU A 149 -15.49 -7.36 6.80
N LYS A 150 -16.33 -8.23 6.22
CA LYS A 150 -17.00 -9.33 6.96
C LYS A 150 -15.99 -10.23 7.67
N GLU A 151 -14.91 -10.63 6.99
CA GLU A 151 -13.83 -11.42 7.60
C GLU A 151 -13.19 -10.73 8.81
N ALA A 152 -13.07 -9.40 8.80
CA ALA A 152 -12.54 -8.68 9.95
C ALA A 152 -13.56 -8.58 11.08
N LEU A 153 -14.84 -8.36 10.77
CA LEU A 153 -15.90 -8.33 11.77
C LEU A 153 -15.99 -9.66 12.54
N GLU A 154 -15.79 -10.79 11.88
CA GLU A 154 -15.73 -12.11 12.52
C GLU A 154 -14.61 -12.25 13.57
N LEU A 155 -13.54 -11.46 13.45
CA LEU A 155 -12.42 -11.45 14.41
C LEU A 155 -12.71 -10.57 15.65
N GLY A 156 -13.81 -9.80 15.62
CA GLY A 156 -14.17 -8.85 16.66
C GLY A 156 -13.19 -7.68 16.77
N VAL A 157 -12.53 -7.30 15.67
CA VAL A 157 -11.66 -6.11 15.65
C VAL A 157 -12.48 -4.82 15.56
N GLU A 158 -11.95 -3.75 16.12
CA GLU A 158 -12.59 -2.43 16.10
C GLU A 158 -12.13 -1.61 14.89
N VAL A 159 -10.97 -1.94 14.33
CA VAL A 159 -10.33 -1.18 13.25
C VAL A 159 -9.70 -2.14 12.25
N MET A 160 -9.89 -1.86 10.97
CA MET A 160 -9.08 -2.43 9.89
C MET A 160 -8.08 -1.38 9.40
N ALA A 161 -6.80 -1.61 9.68
CA ALA A 161 -5.71 -0.82 9.12
C ALA A 161 -5.43 -1.23 7.67
N VAL A 162 -5.15 -0.25 6.82
CA VAL A 162 -4.78 -0.41 5.41
C VAL A 162 -3.58 0.48 5.12
N THR A 163 -2.80 0.10 4.11
CA THR A 163 -1.64 0.88 3.66
C THR A 163 -1.64 1.02 2.14
N CYS A 164 -2.81 1.30 1.57
CA CYS A 164 -3.08 1.37 0.13
C CYS A 164 -3.42 2.79 -0.33
#